data_AF-A0A7C7N5G7-F1
#
_entry.id   AF-A0A7C7N5G7-F1
#
_cell.length_a   1.000
_cell.length_b   1.000
_cell.length_c   1.000
_cell.angle_alpha   90.00
_cell.angle_beta   90.00
_cell.angle_gamma   90.00
#
_symmetry.space_group_name_H-M   'P 1'
#
loop_
_entity.id
_entity.type
_entity.pdbx_description
1 polymer ?
#
loop_
_entity_poly.entity_id
_entity_poly.type
_entity_poly.pdbx_seq_one_letter_code
_entity_poly.pdbx_strand_id
1 'polypeptide(L)' 'MKIKIVVLFIGFLFQFIEAEVFEGYALFTQGSSPGGGGGGGGTTYLIDHNSTVVKSWSHTRGAASMPYLLPDSSIIYP' A
#
# COMPACT_ATOMS: atom_id res chain seq x y z
N MET A 1 14.21 -46.26 5.02
CA MET A 1 14.33 -45.44 6.26
C MET A 1 14.80 -44.01 5.97
N LYS A 2 15.90 -43.82 5.21
CA LYS A 2 16.46 -42.50 4.86
C LYS A 2 15.46 -41.52 4.22
N ILE A 3 14.66 -41.96 3.24
CA ILE A 3 13.68 -41.09 2.56
C ILE A 3 12.61 -40.54 3.52
N LYS A 4 12.18 -41.34 4.50
CA LYS A 4 11.15 -40.95 5.48
C LYS A 4 11.69 -39.88 6.43
N ILE A 5 12.96 -39.99 6.82
CA ILE A 5 13.66 -39.01 7.65
C ILE A 5 13.80 -37.68 6.89
N VAL A 6 14.13 -37.73 5.60
CA VAL A 6 14.23 -36.52 4.75
C VAL A 6 12.88 -35.80 4.63
N VAL A 7 11.79 -36.54 4.40
CA VAL A 7 10.44 -35.95 4.32
C VAL A 7 10.01 -35.32 5.65
N LEU A 8 10.27 -36.00 6.78
CA LEU A 8 9.99 -35.45 8.11
C LEU A 8 10.80 -34.19 8.40
N PHE A 9 12.08 -34.18 8.00
CA PHE A 9 12.95 -33.01 8.17
C PHE A 9 12.46 -31.82 7.33
N ILE A 10 12.05 -32.04 6.08
CA ILE A 10 11.47 -31.00 5.23
C ILE A 10 10.15 -30.48 5.84
N GLY A 11 9.26 -31.35 6.30
CA GLY A 11 8.02 -30.95 6.99
C GLY A 11 8.29 -30.16 8.27
N PHE A 12 9.36 -30.46 8.98
CA PHE A 12 9.82 -29.69 10.14
C PHE A 12 10.41 -28.32 9.77
N LEU A 13 10.93 -28.12 8.55
CA LEU A 13 11.39 -26.80 8.12
C LEU A 13 10.21 -25.87 7.75
N PHE A 14 9.09 -26.41 7.28
CA PHE A 14 7.93 -25.61 6.88
C PHE A 14 7.25 -24.85 8.03
N GLN A 15 7.43 -25.29 9.27
CA GLN A 15 6.87 -24.62 10.47
C GLN A 15 7.64 -23.35 10.86
N PHE A 16 8.75 -23.03 10.18
CA PHE A 16 9.49 -21.78 10.36
C PHE A 16 9.24 -20.76 9.23
N ILE A 17 8.31 -21.06 8.31
CA ILE A 17 7.91 -20.08 7.28
C ILE A 17 6.81 -19.21 7.87
N GLU A 18 7.17 -18.00 8.25
CA GLU A 18 6.23 -16.94 8.62
C GLU A 18 6.14 -15.91 7.49
N ALA A 19 4.94 -15.38 7.26
CA ALA A 19 4.72 -14.25 6.37
C ALA A 19 4.18 -13.10 7.23
N GLU A 20 4.84 -11.94 7.15
CA GLU A 20 4.34 -10.72 7.79
C GLU A 20 3.23 -10.10 6.94
N VAL A 21 2.21 -9.55 7.60
CA VAL A 21 1.18 -8.76 6.91
C VAL A 21 1.85 -7.48 6.41
N PHE A 22 1.78 -7.25 5.10
CA PHE A 22 2.20 -5.98 4.54
C PHE A 22 1.08 -4.95 4.72
N GLU A 23 1.27 -4.02 5.67
CA GLU A 23 0.32 -2.95 6.01
C GLU A 23 0.04 -1.98 4.85
N GLY A 24 0.87 -1.98 3.81
CA GLY A 24 0.71 -1.10 2.66
C GLY A 24 1.16 0.35 2.90
N TYR A 25 0.85 1.19 1.92
CA TYR A 25 1.09 2.63 1.97
C TYR A 25 -0.19 3.38 1.61
N ALA A 26 -0.40 4.54 2.20
CA ALA A 26 -1.46 5.45 1.78
C ALA A 26 -0.90 6.49 0.81
N LEU A 27 -1.57 6.63 -0.34
CA LEU A 27 -1.27 7.65 -1.34
C LEU A 27 -2.39 8.68 -1.33
N PHE A 28 -2.07 9.93 -1.01
CA PHE A 28 -3.06 11.01 -1.06
C PHE A 28 -2.48 12.34 -1.53
N THR A 29 -3.31 13.15 -2.16
CA THR A 29 -2.97 14.51 -2.57
C THR A 29 -3.65 15.50 -1.64
N GLN A 30 -2.87 16.31 -0.94
CA GLN A 30 -3.39 17.46 -0.22
C GLN A 30 -3.74 18.53 -1.26
N GLY A 31 -5.02 18.57 -1.66
CA GLY A 31 -5.55 19.59 -2.55
C GLY A 31 -5.54 20.97 -1.91
N SER A 32 -5.44 22.02 -2.73
CA SER A 32 -5.51 23.42 -2.31
C SER A 32 -6.93 23.91 -2.00
N SER A 33 -7.97 23.09 -2.23
CA SER A 33 -9.35 23.42 -1.87
C SER A 33 -10.16 22.15 -1.53
N PRO A 34 -10.93 22.14 -0.42
CA PRO A 34 -11.88 21.09 -0.10
C PRO A 34 -13.11 21.22 -1.00
N GLY A 35 -13.00 20.75 -2.25
CA GLY A 35 -14.08 20.79 -3.22
C GLY A 35 -13.59 20.31 -4.57
N GLY A 36 -14.01 19.11 -4.95
CA GLY A 36 -13.62 18.43 -6.19
C GLY A 36 -13.71 19.36 -7.40
N GLY A 37 -12.56 19.79 -7.87
CA GLY A 37 -12.42 20.68 -9.00
C GLY A 37 -10.94 20.79 -9.31
N GLY A 38 -10.48 20.08 -10.34
CA GLY A 38 -9.07 19.94 -10.74
C GLY A 38 -8.42 21.22 -11.26
N GLY A 39 -8.52 22.33 -10.53
CA GLY A 39 -8.01 23.64 -10.91
C GLY A 39 -6.74 24.08 -10.17
N GLY A 40 -6.45 23.54 -8.99
CA GLY A 40 -5.32 23.96 -8.15
C GLY A 40 -4.22 22.91 -8.05
N GLY A 41 -2.95 23.34 -8.04
CA GLY A 41 -1.81 22.46 -7.71
C GLY A 41 -1.92 21.89 -6.29
N GLY A 42 -1.06 20.92 -5.98
CA GLY A 42 -1.06 20.22 -4.70
C GLY A 42 0.27 19.53 -4.41
N THR A 43 0.34 18.90 -3.24
CA THR A 43 1.43 17.98 -2.90
C THR A 43 0.85 16.62 -2.64
N THR A 44 1.36 15.62 -3.36
CA THR A 44 1.04 14.21 -3.12
C THR A 44 2.01 13.63 -2.11
N TYR A 45 1.49 12.82 -1.20
CA TYR A 45 2.23 12.11 -0.17
C TYR A 45 1.99 10.61 -0.31
N LEU A 46 3.09 9.86 -0.22
CA LEU A 46 3.09 8.43 0.05
C LEU A 46 3.54 8.26 1.50
N ILE A 47 2.65 7.76 2.35
CA ILE A 47 2.92 7.56 3.79
C ILE A 47 2.80 6.08 4.17
N ASP A 48 3.60 5.66 5.14
CA ASP A 48 3.47 4.33 5.77
C ASP A 48 2.40 4.31 6.89
N HIS A 49 2.16 3.14 7.48
CA HIS A 49 1.20 2.96 8.57
C HIS A 49 1.55 3.76 9.84
N ASN A 50 2.81 4.18 10.00
CA ASN A 50 3.29 5.01 11.11
C ASN A 50 3.26 6.51 10.77
N SER A 51 2.60 6.90 9.67
CA SER A 51 2.54 8.27 9.16
C SER A 51 3.90 8.85 8.74
N THR A 52 4.90 8.00 8.50
CA THR A 52 6.19 8.43 7.95
C THR A 52 5.99 8.77 6.47
N VAL A 53 6.43 9.96 6.05
CA VAL A 53 6.46 10.32 4.63
C VAL A 53 7.58 9.54 3.95
N VAL A 54 7.19 8.53 3.16
CA VAL A 54 8.10 7.76 2.31
C VAL A 54 8.50 8.60 1.10
N LYS A 55 7.55 9.34 0.53
CA LYS A 55 7.79 10.24 -0.61
C LYS A 55 6.76 11.36 -0.66
N SER A 56 7.20 12.53 -1.11
CA SER A 56 6.32 13.65 -1.46
C SER A 56 6.75 14.34 -2.74
N TRP A 57 5.80 14.84 -3.52
CA TRP A 57 6.08 15.67 -4.69
C TRP A 57 4.98 16.69 -4.91
N SER A 58 5.39 17.88 -5.33
CA SER A 58 4.47 18.95 -5.71
C SER A 58 4.16 18.88 -7.20
N HIS A 59 2.94 19.27 -7.56
CA HIS A 59 2.46 19.29 -8.92
C HIS A 59 1.56 20.51 -9.15
N THR A 60 1.59 21.05 -10.36
CA THR A 60 0.91 22.32 -10.71
C THR A 60 -0.57 22.15 -11.03
N ARG A 61 -1.03 20.91 -11.26
CA ARG A 61 -2.42 20.57 -11.61
C ARG A 61 -2.99 19.65 -10.54
N GLY A 62 -4.22 19.88 -10.10
CA GLY A 62 -4.86 19.05 -9.09
C GLY A 62 -5.05 17.61 -9.56
N ALA A 63 -5.07 16.67 -8.62
CA ALA A 63 -5.54 15.32 -8.91
C ALA A 63 -7.01 15.41 -9.33
N ALA A 64 -7.37 14.83 -10.48
CA ALA A 64 -8.74 14.83 -10.97
C ALA A 64 -9.68 14.00 -10.09
N SER A 65 -9.13 12.96 -9.47
CA SER A 65 -9.79 12.04 -8.54
C SER A 65 -8.73 11.29 -7.74
N MET A 66 -9.16 10.53 -6.74
CA MET A 66 -8.27 9.73 -5.91
C MET A 66 -8.97 8.42 -5.52
N PRO A 67 -8.94 7.39 -6.40
CA PRO A 67 -9.57 6.13 -6.11
C PRO A 67 -8.93 5.42 -4.92
N TYR A 68 -9.76 4.75 -4.12
CA TYR A 68 -9.30 3.86 -3.05
C TYR A 68 -9.28 2.42 -3.55
N LEU A 69 -8.15 1.75 -3.40
CA LEU A 69 -8.03 0.30 -3.60
C LEU A 69 -8.39 -0.40 -2.29
N LEU A 70 -9.44 -1.22 -2.32
CA LEU A 70 -9.84 -2.02 -1.17
C LEU A 70 -9.01 -3.31 -1.06
N PRO A 71 -8.98 -3.97 0.11
CA PRO A 71 -8.24 -5.22 0.30
C PRO A 71 -8.65 -6.36 -0.65
N ASP A 72 -9.86 -6.32 -1.19
CA ASP A 72 -10.36 -7.28 -2.20
C ASP A 72 -10.00 -6.91 -3.65
N SER A 73 -9.12 -5.92 -3.83
CA SER A 73 -8.72 -5.32 -5.12
C SER A 73 -9.81 -4.53 -5.85
N SER A 74 -10.96 -4.28 -5.23
CA SER A 74 -11.98 -3.39 -5.81
C SER A 74 -11.57 -1.92 -5.67
N ILE A 75 -12.14 -1.07 -6.53
CA ILE A 75 -11.82 0.36 -6.59
C ILE A 75 -13.07 1.18 -6.25
N ILE A 76 -12.97 2.04 -5.23
CA ILE A 76 -13.93 3.12 -5.01
C ILE A 76 -13.42 4.36 -5.72
N TYR A 77 -14.15 4.85 -6.71
CA TYR A 77 -13.84 6.06 -7.47
C TYR A 77 -14.88 7.15 -7.15
N PRO A 78 -14.57 8.07 -6.21
CA PRO A 78 -15.47 9.17 -5.84
C PRO A 78 -15.47 10.33 -6.86
#